data_AF-A0A158JXM9-F1
#
_entry.id   AF-A0A158JXM9-F1
#
_cell.length_a   1.000
_cell.length_b   1.000
_cell.length_c   1.000
_cell.angle_alpha   90.00
_cell.angle_beta   90.00
_cell.angle_gamma   90.00
#
_symmetry.space_group_name_H-M   'P 1'
#
loop_
_entity.id
_entity.type
_entity.pdbx_description
1 polymer ?
#
loop_
_entity_poly.entity_id
_entity_poly.type
_entity_poly.pdbx_seq_one_letter_code
_entity_poly.pdbx_strand_id
1 'polypeptide(L)' 'MRAVGQIAIPFPFEFDQQTWTNAVYENAVGEGFVRVPWRPMTGRSGVLKAYFHSGLAPAEAVCACFCLSH' A
#
# COMPACT_ATOMS: atom_id res chain seq x y z
N MET A 1 24.95 3.49 26.31
CA MET A 1 24.17 4.63 25.80
C MET A 1 23.95 4.42 24.31
N ARG A 2 22.73 4.07 23.88
CA ARG A 2 22.43 3.96 22.44
C ARG A 2 21.95 5.31 21.97
N ALA A 3 22.73 5.96 21.12
CA ALA A 3 22.30 7.12 20.38
C ALA A 3 21.18 6.68 19.42
N VAL A 4 19.95 7.10 19.70
CA VAL A 4 18.83 7.01 18.77
C VAL A 4 19.09 8.06 17.70
N GLY A 5 19.89 7.67 16.70
CA GLY A 5 20.18 8.46 15.52
C GLY A 5 18.90 8.60 14.70
N GLN A 6 18.28 9.76 14.86
CA GLN A 6 17.26 10.37 14.02
C GLN A 6 17.29 9.84 12.56
N ILE A 7 16.34 8.98 12.22
CA ILE A 7 16.19 8.49 10.85
C ILE A 7 15.47 9.57 10.04
N ALA A 8 16.24 10.45 9.42
CA ALA A 8 15.72 11.25 8.33
C ALA A 8 15.47 10.31 7.14
N ILE A 9 14.23 9.94 6.86
CA ILE A 9 13.85 9.38 5.55
C ILE A 9 12.85 10.32 4.87
N PRO A 10 13.32 11.36 4.14
CA PRO A 10 12.41 12.25 3.43
C PRO A 10 12.21 11.88 1.96
N PHE A 11 12.86 10.83 1.41
CA PHE A 11 12.78 10.51 -0.02
C PHE A 11 12.70 9.01 -0.38
N PRO A 12 13.40 8.08 0.32
CA PRO A 12 13.21 6.64 0.07
C PRO A 12 11.81 6.14 0.45
N PHE A 13 11.23 6.69 1.52
CA PHE A 13 10.00 6.17 2.13
C PHE A 13 8.77 6.40 1.25
N GLU A 14 8.64 7.59 0.64
CA GLU A 14 7.51 7.89 -0.24
C GLU A 14 7.62 7.15 -1.58
N PHE A 15 8.84 6.96 -2.10
CA PHE A 15 9.11 6.14 -3.28
C PHE A 15 8.80 4.66 -3.01
N ASP A 16 9.16 4.16 -1.83
CA ASP A 16 8.85 2.80 -1.38
C ASP A 16 7.34 2.61 -1.21
N GLN A 17 6.64 3.59 -0.60
CA GLN A 17 5.19 3.56 -0.48
C GLN A 17 4.49 3.54 -1.84
N GLN A 18 4.94 4.35 -2.79
CA GLN A 18 4.33 4.39 -4.13
C GLN A 18 4.59 3.10 -4.91
N THR A 19 5.80 2.56 -4.84
CA THR A 19 6.16 1.28 -5.46
C THR A 19 5.34 0.13 -4.87
N TRP A 20 5.26 0.08 -3.54
CA TRP A 20 4.44 -0.90 -2.82
C TRP A 20 2.96 -0.77 -3.20
N THR A 21 2.45 0.45 -3.27
CA THR A 21 1.06 0.74 -3.65
C THR A 21 0.76 0.29 -5.08
N ASN A 22 1.70 0.49 -6.02
CA ASN A 22 1.57 -0.01 -7.39
C ASN A 22 1.52 -1.55 -7.43
N ALA A 23 2.37 -2.22 -6.66
CA ALA A 23 2.36 -3.68 -6.56
C ALA A 23 1.01 -4.20 -6.01
N VAL A 24 0.41 -3.53 -5.02
CA VAL A 24 -0.95 -3.88 -4.53
C VAL A 24 -1.95 -3.82 -5.69
N TYR A 25 -1.89 -2.79 -6.53
CA TYR A 25 -2.83 -2.65 -7.65
C TYR A 25 -2.60 -3.68 -8.76
N GLU A 26 -1.37 -3.96 -9.14
CA GLU A 26 -1.06 -4.98 -10.14
C GLU A 26 -1.61 -6.35 -9.70
N ASN A 27 -1.45 -6.69 -8.42
CA ASN A 27 -2.05 -7.89 -7.84
C ASN A 27 -3.59 -7.83 -7.85
N ALA A 28 -4.19 -6.71 -7.44
CA ALA A 28 -5.65 -6.56 -7.44
C ALA A 28 -6.27 -6.63 -8.86
N VAL A 29 -5.56 -6.17 -9.88
CA VAL A 29 -5.96 -6.31 -11.29
C VAL A 29 -5.80 -7.75 -11.76
N GLY A 30 -4.67 -8.39 -11.44
CA GLY A 30 -4.43 -9.80 -11.78
C GLY A 30 -5.47 -10.75 -11.20
N GLU A 31 -5.92 -10.48 -9.98
CA GLU A 31 -6.98 -11.23 -9.28
C GLU A 31 -8.40 -10.78 -9.67
N GLY A 32 -8.56 -9.76 -10.52
CA GLY A 32 -9.86 -9.29 -11.00
C GLY A 32 -10.68 -8.46 -10.01
N PHE A 33 -10.11 -8.07 -8.86
CA PHE A 33 -10.76 -7.19 -7.88
C PHE A 33 -10.95 -5.75 -8.38
N VAL A 34 -10.12 -5.30 -9.32
CA VAL A 34 -10.15 -3.94 -9.89
C VAL A 34 -10.25 -3.99 -11.40
N ARG A 35 -11.17 -3.20 -11.98
CA ARG A 35 -11.23 -2.95 -13.43
C ARG A 35 -10.55 -1.63 -13.78
N VAL A 36 -9.81 -1.63 -14.90
CA VAL A 36 -9.25 -0.42 -15.51
C VAL A 36 -10.31 0.34 -16.32
N PRO A 37 -10.24 1.68 -16.42
CA PRO A 37 -9.29 2.58 -15.75
C PRO A 37 -9.72 2.83 -14.29
N TRP A 38 -8.79 2.58 -13.36
CA TRP A 38 -9.04 2.80 -11.95
C TRP A 38 -8.80 4.27 -11.58
N ARG A 39 -9.75 4.87 -10.86
CA ARG A 39 -9.54 6.15 -10.18
C ARG A 39 -9.29 5.87 -8.70
N PRO A 40 -8.29 6.49 -8.07
CA PRO A 40 -8.14 6.46 -6.64
C PRO A 40 -9.41 6.91 -5.96
N MET A 41 -10.17 5.97 -5.41
CA MET A 41 -11.15 6.30 -4.40
C MET A 41 -10.35 6.89 -3.25
N THR A 42 -10.51 8.19 -3.05
CA THR A 42 -9.82 9.00 -2.03
C THR A 42 -9.95 8.41 -0.63
N GLY A 43 -10.90 7.51 -0.38
CA GLY A 43 -11.01 6.75 0.87
C GLY A 43 -10.00 5.60 1.03
N ARG A 44 -9.51 4.99 -0.06
CA ARG A 44 -8.60 3.82 0.02
C ARG A 44 -7.13 4.21 0.14
N SER A 45 -6.75 5.43 -0.25
CA SER A 45 -5.37 5.90 -0.09
C SER A 45 -4.93 5.95 1.37
N GLY A 46 -5.83 6.35 2.29
CA GLY A 46 -5.56 6.34 3.73
C GLY A 46 -5.38 4.92 4.29
N VAL A 47 -6.22 3.98 3.85
CA VAL A 47 -6.16 2.56 4.26
C VAL A 47 -4.88 1.89 3.75
N LEU A 48 -4.53 2.10 2.49
CA LEU A 48 -3.30 1.55 1.90
C LEU A 48 -2.05 2.11 2.57
N LYS A 49 -2.05 3.40 2.93
CA LYS A 49 -0.98 4.00 3.71
C LYS A 49 -0.85 3.33 5.08
N ALA A 50 -1.96 3.08 5.77
CA ALA A 50 -1.95 2.37 7.05
C ALA A 50 -1.37 0.95 6.92
N TYR A 51 -1.76 0.19 5.89
CA TYR A 51 -1.23 -1.16 5.63
C TYR A 51 0.27 -1.17 5.34
N PHE A 52 0.73 -0.22 4.53
CA PHE A 52 2.16 -0.03 4.29
C PHE A 52 2.93 0.24 5.59
N HIS A 53 2.44 1.16 6.43
CA HIS A 53 3.07 1.47 7.72
C HIS A 53 3.06 0.30 8.70
N SER A 54 2.07 -0.60 8.63
CA SER A 54 2.06 -1.84 9.42
C SER A 54 2.93 -2.96 8.86
N GLY A 55 3.56 -2.75 7.69
CA GLY A 55 4.49 -3.71 7.08
C GLY A 55 3.81 -4.88 6.37
N LEU A 56 2.56 -4.73 5.93
CA LEU A 56 1.86 -5.76 5.15
C LEU A 56 2.55 -5.96 3.79
N ALA A 57 2.58 -7.20 3.30
CA ALA A 57 2.94 -7.46 1.92
C ALA A 57 1.83 -6.96 0.97
N PRO A 58 2.14 -6.61 -0.28
CA PRO A 58 1.14 -6.14 -1.24
C PRO A 58 -0.05 -7.09 -1.42
N ALA A 59 0.20 -8.40 -1.53
CA ALA A 59 -0.84 -9.42 -1.68
C ALA A 59 -1.77 -9.50 -0.45
N GLU A 60 -1.22 -9.37 0.76
CA GLU A 60 -2.01 -9.33 1.99
C GLU A 60 -2.89 -8.09 2.05
N ALA A 61 -2.36 -6.94 1.62
CA ALA A 61 -3.12 -5.70 1.51
C ALA A 61 -4.23 -5.79 0.45
N VAL A 62 -4.03 -6.51 -0.66
CA VAL A 62 -5.11 -6.80 -1.62
C VAL A 62 -6.24 -7.57 -0.92
N CYS A 63 -5.92 -8.65 -0.23
CA CYS A 63 -6.94 -9.42 0.50
C CYS A 63 -7.67 -8.55 1.54
N ALA A 64 -6.93 -7.77 2.33
CA ALA A 64 -7.51 -6.91 3.35
C ALA A 64 -8.34 -5.75 2.77
N CYS A 65 -8.00 -5.23 1.58
CA CYS A 65 -8.75 -4.16 0.92
C CYS A 65 -9.97 -4.66 0.13
N PHE A 66 -9.90 -5.84 -0.48
CA PHE A 66 -10.84 -6.26 -1.52
C PHE A 66 -11.59 -7.57 -1.21
N CYS A 67 -11.04 -8.50 -0.41
CA CYS A 67 -11.72 -9.75 -0.09
C CYS A 67 -12.85 -9.58 0.94
N LEU A 68 -12.87 -8.49 1.71
CA LEU A 68 -13.93 -8.22 2.70
C LEU A 68 -15.24 -7.69 2.08
N SER A 69 -15.30 -7.51 0.76
CA SER A 69 -16.48 -6.96 0.06
C SER A 69 -17.32 -8.02 -0.67
N HIS A 70 -17.29 -9.29 -0.23
CA HIS A 70 -18.03 -10.39 -0.85
C HIS A 70 -19.07 -11.02 0.08
#